data_AF-A0A923IXY3-F1
#
_entry.id   AF-A0A923IXY3-F1
#
_cell.length_a   1.000
_cell.length_b   1.000
_cell.length_c   1.000
_cell.angle_alpha   90.00
_cell.angle_beta   90.00
_cell.angle_gamma   90.00
#
_symmetry.space_group_name_H-M   'P 1'
#
loop_
_entity.id
_entity.type
_entity.pdbx_description
1 polymer ?
#
loop_
_entity_poly.entity_id
_entity_poly.type
_entity_poly.pdbx_seq_one_letter_code
_entity_poly.pdbx_strand_id
1 'polypeptide(L)'
;MTLLDRLSDAATNAVNLEKFALNNSQEIHDWFNLEPHSFIRENQEIIRQFVLGKWQVIRKLDPNKRSNLSLFAILLDVCERIGDLGCFLRLYSLLSQTPFDLGSRLKASALFMVNVSTAEDYLDRVQPIYELLKFAYEEEEERQDRVLGTFINYFAQVVINFGQFNPGIAKSIIEKIKTIIKEDEFSFLNHPLIFSVIETDLTDYEIAYSHINLLLDTYLNRAIHSPQTEYGLLKEADSAYSISLAEVNKEFDAIRAISVAKHLSNPNKEQAFRSLINGTKIIDDESLLYAYMHALGPMHSAKLTSAFPFLDFSTFKESVGIVDWGCGQGTGSMVLLDHILSKGIPLNIESITLVEPSTLALKRASLHADKYIDTTRLVTINKLINDIVVDDFNPKEGIYIHLFSNILDIEQISLKFLTDLIKQVFKGVNYFICLGPYQNDIKRDRLDAFMLAFVDNHLEQLAIENNRAYEWLAEKKWTRVMRVFKAKI
;
A
#
# COMPACT_ATOMS: atom_id res chain seq x y z
N MET A 1 -24.06 8.30 9.47
CA MET A 1 -24.39 7.89 8.09
C MET A 1 -23.16 7.21 7.55
N THR A 2 -23.25 5.92 7.24
CA THR A 2 -22.11 5.12 6.74
C THR A 2 -21.72 5.56 5.33
N LEU A 3 -20.56 5.10 4.83
CA LEU A 3 -20.20 5.33 3.42
C LEU A 3 -21.28 4.77 2.48
N LEU A 4 -21.78 3.55 2.73
CA LEU A 4 -22.80 2.91 1.89
C LEU A 4 -24.13 3.68 1.89
N ASP A 5 -24.50 4.29 3.02
CA ASP A 5 -25.67 5.19 3.09
C ASP A 5 -25.45 6.41 2.19
N ARG A 6 -24.30 7.08 2.31
CA ARG A 6 -23.94 8.25 1.48
C ARG A 6 -23.86 7.91 -0.01
N LEU A 7 -23.31 6.75 -0.34
CA LEU A 7 -23.24 6.23 -1.71
C LEU A 7 -24.65 5.98 -2.28
N SER A 8 -25.53 5.41 -1.46
CA SER A 8 -26.93 5.14 -1.80
C SER A 8 -27.76 6.42 -1.96
N ASP A 9 -27.49 7.44 -1.13
CA ASP A 9 -28.12 8.77 -1.22
C ASP A 9 -27.63 9.54 -2.45
N ALA A 10 -26.35 9.42 -2.80
CA ALA A 10 -25.80 9.98 -4.03
C ALA A 10 -26.38 9.32 -5.30
N ALA A 11 -26.76 8.03 -5.22
CA ALA A 11 -27.37 7.25 -6.30
C ALA A 11 -28.85 7.60 -6.57
N THR A 12 -29.19 8.89 -6.58
CA THR A 12 -30.48 9.41 -7.06
C THR A 12 -30.53 9.49 -8.59
N ASN A 13 -29.40 9.80 -9.23
CA ASN A 13 -29.20 9.76 -10.67
C ASN A 13 -27.71 9.54 -11.01
N ALA A 14 -27.41 9.23 -12.27
CA ALA A 14 -26.06 8.85 -12.70
C ALA A 14 -25.04 9.98 -12.53
N VAL A 15 -25.45 11.24 -12.75
CA VAL A 15 -24.56 12.41 -12.63
C VAL A 15 -24.14 12.62 -11.17
N ASN A 16 -25.08 12.51 -10.23
CA ASN A 16 -24.78 12.64 -8.81
C ASN A 16 -23.91 11.50 -8.30
N LEU A 17 -24.20 10.26 -8.71
CA LEU A 17 -23.38 9.10 -8.35
C LEU A 17 -21.96 9.22 -8.90
N GLU A 18 -21.82 9.62 -10.16
CA GLU A 18 -20.51 9.84 -10.79
C GLU A 18 -19.71 10.92 -10.04
N LYS A 19 -20.34 12.07 -9.74
CA LYS A 19 -19.68 13.15 -9.00
C LYS A 19 -19.28 12.71 -7.59
N PHE A 20 -20.14 11.95 -6.91
CA PHE A 20 -19.82 11.41 -5.59
C PHE A 20 -18.66 10.41 -5.67
N ALA A 21 -18.72 9.45 -6.61
CA ALA A 21 -17.67 8.46 -6.79
C ALA A 21 -16.32 9.10 -7.14
N LEU A 22 -16.32 10.18 -7.93
CA LEU A 22 -15.11 10.95 -8.23
C LEU A 22 -14.56 11.65 -6.98
N ASN A 23 -15.41 12.36 -6.24
CA ASN A 23 -15.01 13.16 -5.08
C ASN A 23 -14.62 12.32 -3.85
N ASN A 24 -15.13 11.09 -3.76
CA ASN A 24 -14.92 10.16 -2.64
C ASN A 24 -14.25 8.86 -3.13
N SER A 25 -13.58 8.87 -4.27
CA SER A 25 -13.00 7.68 -4.92
C SER A 25 -12.11 6.88 -3.98
N GLN A 26 -11.29 7.59 -3.21
CA GLN A 26 -10.39 6.98 -2.25
C GLN A 26 -11.13 6.42 -1.03
N GLU A 27 -12.10 7.14 -0.46
CA GLU A 27 -12.90 6.63 0.67
C GLU A 27 -13.65 5.35 0.27
N ILE A 28 -14.18 5.32 -0.97
CA ILE A 28 -14.79 4.13 -1.56
C ILE A 28 -13.78 3.00 -1.68
N HIS A 29 -12.62 3.27 -2.27
CA HIS A 29 -11.57 2.27 -2.40
C HIS A 29 -11.16 1.69 -1.04
N ASP A 30 -10.92 2.53 -0.05
CA ASP A 30 -10.44 2.13 1.28
C ASP A 30 -11.46 1.24 1.99
N TRP A 31 -12.73 1.65 2.00
CA TRP A 31 -13.80 0.89 2.64
C TRP A 31 -13.97 -0.51 2.04
N PHE A 32 -13.88 -0.65 0.72
CA PHE A 32 -14.08 -1.95 0.06
C PHE A 32 -12.84 -2.85 0.11
N ASN A 33 -11.63 -2.28 0.08
CA ASN A 33 -10.39 -3.05 -0.07
C ASN A 33 -9.61 -3.30 1.22
N LEU A 34 -9.77 -2.44 2.25
CA LEU A 34 -8.97 -2.51 3.49
C LEU A 34 -9.69 -3.16 4.66
N GLU A 35 -11.02 -3.10 4.67
CA GLU A 35 -11.82 -3.75 5.72
C GLU A 35 -11.68 -5.28 5.66
N PRO A 36 -11.75 -5.99 6.80
CA PRO A 36 -11.67 -7.44 6.83
C PRO A 36 -12.89 -8.08 6.17
N HIS A 37 -12.76 -9.32 5.76
CA HIS A 37 -13.78 -10.08 5.07
C HIS A 37 -15.01 -10.26 5.98
N SER A 38 -14.80 -10.48 7.28
CA SER A 38 -15.87 -10.53 8.27
C SER A 38 -16.73 -9.27 8.27
N PHE A 39 -16.10 -8.09 8.28
CA PHE A 39 -16.80 -6.80 8.24
C PHE A 39 -17.58 -6.60 6.95
N ILE A 40 -16.97 -6.89 5.79
CA ILE A 40 -17.66 -6.79 4.50
C ILE A 40 -18.85 -7.76 4.45
N ARG A 41 -18.70 -8.98 4.99
CA ARG A 41 -19.75 -10.00 5.04
C ARG A 41 -20.92 -9.57 5.94
N GLU A 42 -20.66 -8.93 7.07
CA GLU A 42 -21.71 -8.34 7.92
C GLU A 42 -22.51 -7.26 7.18
N ASN A 43 -21.88 -6.55 6.23
CA ASN A 43 -22.50 -5.51 5.42
C ASN A 43 -23.02 -5.99 4.05
N GLN A 44 -22.99 -7.30 3.76
CA GLN A 44 -23.30 -7.85 2.44
C GLN A 44 -24.69 -7.44 1.92
N GLU A 45 -25.70 -7.40 2.78
CA GLU A 45 -27.06 -7.04 2.39
C GLU A 45 -27.19 -5.57 2.00
N ILE A 46 -26.43 -4.67 2.65
CA ILE A 46 -26.41 -3.25 2.30
C ILE A 46 -25.71 -3.06 0.94
N ILE A 47 -24.60 -3.76 0.72
CA ILE A 47 -23.89 -3.76 -0.57
C ILE A 47 -24.83 -4.26 -1.68
N ARG A 48 -25.52 -5.37 -1.46
CA ARG A 48 -26.49 -5.94 -2.40
C ARG A 48 -27.64 -4.96 -2.67
N GLN A 49 -28.20 -4.33 -1.64
CA GLN A 49 -29.24 -3.31 -1.79
C GLN A 49 -28.77 -2.11 -2.61
N PHE A 50 -27.52 -1.67 -2.43
CA PHE A 50 -26.94 -0.63 -3.27
C PHE A 50 -26.83 -1.08 -4.74
N VAL A 51 -26.16 -2.20 -5.01
CA VAL A 51 -25.90 -2.66 -6.39
C VAL A 51 -27.21 -2.99 -7.13
N LEU A 52 -28.08 -3.78 -6.52
CA LEU A 52 -29.33 -4.23 -7.16
C LEU A 52 -30.43 -3.18 -7.07
N GLY A 53 -30.60 -2.56 -5.90
CA GLY A 53 -31.66 -1.57 -5.67
C GLY A 53 -31.42 -0.25 -6.43
N LYS A 54 -30.16 0.14 -6.64
CA LYS A 54 -29.80 1.32 -7.44
C LYS A 54 -29.38 0.97 -8.88
N TRP A 55 -29.64 -0.25 -9.35
CA TRP A 55 -29.23 -0.73 -10.67
C TRP A 55 -29.63 0.20 -11.82
N GLN A 56 -30.82 0.81 -11.74
CA GLN A 56 -31.32 1.73 -12.76
C GLN A 56 -30.47 3.00 -12.93
N VAL A 57 -29.73 3.37 -11.89
CA VAL A 57 -28.79 4.49 -11.86
C VAL A 57 -27.40 3.99 -12.24
N ILE A 58 -26.92 2.91 -11.63
CA ILE A 58 -25.59 2.34 -11.84
C ILE A 58 -25.36 1.98 -13.32
N ARG A 59 -26.34 1.33 -13.97
CA ARG A 59 -26.23 0.93 -15.40
C ARG A 59 -26.15 2.10 -16.38
N LYS A 60 -26.42 3.33 -15.93
CA LYS A 60 -26.36 4.55 -16.74
C LYS A 60 -25.05 5.32 -16.56
N LEU A 61 -24.15 4.87 -15.68
CA LEU A 61 -22.81 5.45 -15.57
C LEU A 61 -22.05 5.22 -16.89
N ASP A 62 -21.34 6.24 -17.35
CA ASP A 62 -20.56 6.17 -18.58
C ASP A 62 -19.33 5.26 -18.37
N PRO A 63 -19.24 4.10 -19.06
CA PRO A 63 -18.13 3.17 -18.91
C PRO A 63 -16.84 3.67 -19.56
N ASN A 64 -16.84 4.79 -20.27
CA ASN A 64 -15.63 5.38 -20.84
C ASN A 64 -14.91 6.32 -19.85
N LYS A 65 -15.54 6.65 -18.71
CA LYS A 65 -14.93 7.49 -17.68
C LYS A 65 -14.16 6.65 -16.69
N ARG A 66 -12.89 7.00 -16.48
CA ARG A 66 -11.97 6.33 -15.56
C ARG A 66 -12.56 6.18 -14.15
N SER A 67 -13.22 7.21 -13.61
CA SER A 67 -13.84 7.17 -12.28
C SER A 67 -14.97 6.14 -12.16
N ASN A 68 -15.79 5.99 -13.21
CA ASN A 68 -16.88 5.01 -13.23
C ASN A 68 -16.33 3.60 -13.35
N LEU A 69 -15.29 3.40 -14.18
CA LEU A 69 -14.58 2.12 -14.29
C LEU A 69 -13.96 1.69 -12.96
N SER A 70 -13.34 2.61 -12.22
CA SER A 70 -12.83 2.32 -10.88
C SER A 70 -13.93 1.89 -9.92
N LEU A 71 -15.10 2.55 -9.96
CA LEU A 71 -16.25 2.14 -9.14
C LEU A 71 -16.73 0.74 -9.53
N PHE A 72 -16.87 0.44 -10.82
CA PHE A 72 -17.30 -0.89 -11.26
C PHE A 72 -16.30 -1.99 -10.87
N ALA A 73 -15.00 -1.74 -10.99
CA ALA A 73 -13.96 -2.68 -10.59
C ALA A 73 -14.04 -2.98 -9.07
N ILE A 74 -14.16 -1.95 -8.24
CA ILE A 74 -14.33 -2.10 -6.78
C ILE A 74 -15.59 -2.91 -6.45
N LEU A 75 -16.70 -2.64 -7.14
CA LEU A 75 -17.95 -3.37 -6.92
C LEU A 75 -17.85 -4.84 -7.39
N LEU A 76 -17.09 -5.14 -8.45
CA LEU A 76 -16.82 -6.52 -8.87
C LEU A 76 -15.94 -7.25 -7.85
N ASP A 77 -14.85 -6.61 -7.41
CA ASP A 77 -13.91 -7.18 -6.44
C ASP A 77 -14.61 -7.49 -5.11
N VAL A 78 -15.48 -6.60 -4.61
CA VAL A 78 -16.24 -6.90 -3.37
C VAL A 78 -17.26 -8.02 -3.57
N CYS A 79 -17.92 -8.10 -4.73
CA CYS A 79 -18.88 -9.17 -5.01
C CYS A 79 -18.19 -10.54 -5.10
N GLU A 80 -17.01 -10.60 -5.72
CA GLU A 80 -16.16 -11.80 -5.72
C GLU A 80 -15.80 -12.21 -4.30
N ARG A 81 -15.32 -11.23 -3.50
CA ARG A 81 -14.85 -11.44 -2.14
C ARG A 81 -15.90 -12.05 -1.23
N ILE A 82 -17.17 -11.63 -1.33
CA ILE A 82 -18.29 -12.19 -0.54
C ILE A 82 -19.03 -13.34 -1.23
N GLY A 83 -18.70 -13.68 -2.47
CA GLY A 83 -19.41 -14.71 -3.23
C GLY A 83 -20.81 -14.32 -3.71
N ASP A 84 -21.11 -13.03 -3.88
CA ASP A 84 -22.42 -12.59 -4.39
C ASP A 84 -22.51 -12.75 -5.91
N LEU A 85 -22.94 -13.95 -6.34
CA LEU A 85 -23.09 -14.31 -7.76
C LEU A 85 -24.04 -13.35 -8.50
N GLY A 86 -25.12 -12.90 -7.85
CA GLY A 86 -26.16 -12.09 -8.48
C GLY A 86 -25.70 -10.66 -8.80
N CYS A 87 -25.03 -10.03 -7.84
CA CYS A 87 -24.44 -8.71 -8.02
C CYS A 87 -23.27 -8.76 -9.02
N PHE A 88 -22.39 -9.75 -8.87
CA PHE A 88 -21.24 -9.94 -9.77
C PHE A 88 -21.71 -10.11 -11.21
N LEU A 89 -22.66 -11.02 -11.47
CA LEU A 89 -23.19 -11.30 -12.81
C LEU A 89 -23.72 -10.04 -13.51
N ARG A 90 -24.47 -9.19 -12.79
CA ARG A 90 -25.03 -7.96 -13.38
C ARG A 90 -23.95 -6.97 -13.76
N LEU A 91 -23.01 -6.72 -12.86
CA LEU A 91 -21.90 -5.80 -13.10
C LEU A 91 -20.99 -6.30 -14.22
N TYR A 92 -20.64 -7.58 -14.19
CA TYR A 92 -19.79 -8.21 -15.20
C TYR A 92 -20.46 -8.15 -16.58
N SER A 93 -21.74 -8.55 -16.67
CA SER A 93 -22.50 -8.51 -17.93
C SER A 93 -22.60 -7.11 -18.53
N LEU A 94 -22.70 -6.07 -17.69
CA LEU A 94 -22.71 -4.68 -18.15
C LEU A 94 -21.36 -4.31 -18.78
N LEU A 95 -20.25 -4.59 -18.11
CA LEU A 95 -18.92 -4.25 -18.61
C LEU A 95 -18.53 -5.08 -19.83
N SER A 96 -18.89 -6.37 -19.89
CA SER A 96 -18.61 -7.24 -21.05
C SER A 96 -19.31 -6.79 -22.33
N GLN A 97 -20.34 -5.95 -22.24
CA GLN A 97 -21.03 -5.35 -23.39
C GLN A 97 -20.36 -4.05 -23.88
N THR A 98 -19.28 -3.62 -23.21
CA THR A 98 -18.53 -2.40 -23.55
C THR A 98 -17.17 -2.78 -24.15
N PRO A 99 -16.47 -1.88 -24.86
CA PRO A 99 -15.12 -2.13 -25.34
C PRO A 99 -14.05 -2.13 -24.23
N PHE A 100 -14.46 -2.06 -22.96
CA PHE A 100 -13.54 -2.06 -21.82
C PHE A 100 -12.85 -3.42 -21.68
N ASP A 101 -11.53 -3.42 -21.59
CA ASP A 101 -10.79 -4.64 -21.25
C ASP A 101 -10.88 -4.89 -19.74
N LEU A 102 -11.56 -5.96 -19.39
CA LEU A 102 -11.72 -6.42 -18.01
C LEU A 102 -10.41 -6.97 -17.42
N GLY A 103 -9.41 -7.28 -18.24
CA GLY A 103 -8.20 -7.96 -17.80
C GLY A 103 -8.45 -9.44 -17.49
N SER A 104 -7.36 -10.21 -17.42
CA SER A 104 -7.41 -11.66 -17.27
C SER A 104 -7.79 -12.09 -15.85
N ARG A 105 -7.47 -11.28 -14.83
CA ARG A 105 -7.91 -11.54 -13.45
C ARG A 105 -9.43 -11.57 -13.31
N LEU A 106 -10.15 -10.53 -13.76
CA LEU A 106 -11.62 -10.50 -13.66
C LEU A 106 -12.28 -11.55 -14.57
N LYS A 107 -11.64 -11.92 -15.68
CA LYS A 107 -12.08 -13.06 -16.51
C LYS A 107 -11.96 -14.37 -15.73
N ALA A 108 -10.90 -14.56 -14.94
CA ALA A 108 -10.76 -15.70 -14.04
C ALA A 108 -11.84 -15.71 -12.95
N SER A 109 -12.14 -14.55 -12.35
CA SER A 109 -13.25 -14.40 -11.39
C SER A 109 -14.59 -14.84 -11.97
N ALA A 110 -14.88 -14.43 -13.21
CA ALA A 110 -16.11 -14.80 -13.89
C ALA A 110 -16.27 -16.32 -14.07
N LEU A 111 -15.18 -17.08 -14.21
CA LEU A 111 -15.25 -18.54 -14.37
C LEU A 111 -15.86 -19.24 -13.14
N PHE A 112 -15.78 -18.66 -11.94
CA PHE A 112 -16.37 -19.23 -10.73
C PHE A 112 -17.51 -18.41 -10.12
N MET A 113 -17.80 -17.24 -10.70
CA MET A 113 -18.89 -16.36 -10.26
C MET A 113 -20.08 -16.33 -11.24
N VAL A 114 -19.87 -16.74 -12.49
CA VAL A 114 -20.88 -16.67 -13.57
C VAL A 114 -21.14 -18.06 -14.14
N ASN A 115 -22.42 -18.38 -14.35
CA ASN A 115 -22.88 -19.63 -14.97
C ASN A 115 -22.25 -20.87 -14.32
N VAL A 116 -22.23 -20.90 -12.98
CA VAL A 116 -21.83 -22.07 -12.21
C VAL A 116 -23.08 -22.77 -11.70
N SER A 117 -23.23 -24.04 -12.08
CA SER A 117 -24.43 -24.83 -11.78
C SER A 117 -24.11 -26.07 -10.96
N THR A 118 -22.90 -26.61 -11.05
CA THR A 118 -22.48 -27.82 -10.32
C THR A 118 -21.14 -27.66 -9.62
N ALA A 119 -20.78 -28.63 -8.78
CA ALA A 119 -19.49 -28.65 -8.13
C ALA A 119 -18.36 -29.00 -9.12
N GLU A 120 -18.68 -29.79 -10.14
CA GLU A 120 -17.78 -30.16 -11.23
C GLU A 120 -17.37 -28.94 -12.06
N ASP A 121 -18.24 -27.94 -12.23
CA ASP A 121 -17.88 -26.66 -12.86
C ASP A 121 -16.66 -26.02 -12.18
N TYR A 122 -16.61 -26.01 -10.84
CA TYR A 122 -15.46 -25.49 -10.12
C TYR A 122 -14.21 -26.34 -10.37
N LEU A 123 -14.32 -27.66 -10.31
CA LEU A 123 -13.20 -28.59 -10.48
C LEU A 123 -12.61 -28.54 -11.92
N ASP A 124 -13.46 -28.46 -12.93
CA ASP A 124 -13.06 -28.43 -14.33
C ASP A 124 -12.43 -27.08 -14.72
N ARG A 125 -12.84 -26.00 -14.04
CA ARG A 125 -12.34 -24.65 -14.29
C ARG A 125 -11.05 -24.30 -13.53
N VAL A 126 -10.49 -25.19 -12.69
CA VAL A 126 -9.20 -24.96 -12.00
C VAL A 126 -8.10 -24.52 -12.97
N GLN A 127 -7.92 -25.28 -14.06
CA GLN A 127 -6.84 -25.03 -15.03
C GLN A 127 -7.07 -23.72 -15.82
N PRO A 128 -8.25 -23.47 -16.40
CA PRO A 128 -8.56 -22.17 -17.00
C PRO A 128 -8.39 -20.96 -16.06
N ILE A 129 -8.76 -21.08 -14.78
CA ILE A 129 -8.57 -20.03 -13.77
C ILE A 129 -7.07 -19.79 -13.55
N TYR A 130 -6.29 -20.87 -13.38
CA TYR A 130 -4.85 -20.80 -13.20
C TYR A 130 -4.16 -20.10 -14.39
N GLU A 131 -4.49 -20.47 -15.62
CA GLU A 131 -3.88 -19.91 -16.83
C GLU A 131 -4.17 -18.41 -16.98
N LEU A 132 -5.41 -17.98 -16.72
CA LEU A 132 -5.76 -16.56 -16.75
C LEU A 132 -5.06 -15.74 -15.67
N LEU A 133 -4.94 -16.29 -14.46
CA LEU A 133 -4.24 -15.61 -13.37
C LEU A 133 -2.73 -15.58 -13.58
N LYS A 134 -2.15 -16.65 -14.15
CA LYS A 134 -0.75 -16.69 -14.54
C LYS A 134 -0.46 -15.65 -15.62
N PHE A 135 -1.29 -15.58 -16.65
CA PHE A 135 -1.17 -14.54 -17.69
C PHE A 135 -1.32 -13.13 -17.10
N ALA A 136 -2.28 -12.91 -16.19
CA ALA A 136 -2.42 -11.60 -15.52
C ALA A 136 -1.15 -11.21 -14.75
N TYR A 137 -0.53 -12.16 -14.07
CA TYR A 137 0.71 -11.94 -13.32
C TYR A 137 1.92 -11.66 -14.23
N GLU A 138 2.05 -12.41 -15.32
CA GLU A 138 3.23 -12.36 -16.19
C GLU A 138 3.16 -11.23 -17.24
N GLU A 139 1.98 -10.98 -17.80
CA GLU A 139 1.81 -10.14 -19.00
C GLU A 139 1.00 -8.86 -18.73
N GLU A 140 0.11 -8.85 -17.73
CA GLU A 140 -0.67 -7.66 -17.35
C GLU A 140 -0.04 -6.91 -16.14
N GLU A 141 1.16 -7.33 -15.71
CA GLU A 141 1.88 -6.81 -14.53
C GLU A 141 1.03 -6.75 -13.25
N GLU A 142 0.06 -7.66 -13.11
CA GLU A 142 -0.81 -7.72 -11.93
C GLU A 142 0.01 -8.12 -10.70
N ARG A 143 -0.19 -7.42 -9.57
CA ARG A 143 0.55 -7.75 -8.35
C ARG A 143 0.24 -9.17 -7.89
N GLN A 144 1.26 -9.88 -7.40
CA GLN A 144 1.13 -11.27 -6.93
C GLN A 144 0.00 -11.45 -5.91
N ASP A 145 -0.20 -10.46 -5.03
CA ASP A 145 -1.23 -10.52 -4.00
C ASP A 145 -2.67 -10.47 -4.55
N ARG A 146 -2.89 -9.80 -5.69
CA ARG A 146 -4.22 -9.76 -6.34
C ARG A 146 -4.57 -11.06 -7.04
N VAL A 147 -3.61 -11.69 -7.71
CA VAL A 147 -3.81 -13.01 -8.33
C VAL A 147 -3.97 -14.12 -7.29
N LEU A 148 -3.18 -14.07 -6.20
CA LEU A 148 -3.36 -14.95 -5.04
C LEU A 148 -4.72 -14.75 -4.39
N GLY A 149 -5.13 -13.50 -4.17
CA GLY A 149 -6.44 -13.18 -3.60
C GLY A 149 -7.59 -13.75 -4.41
N THR A 150 -7.55 -13.62 -5.73
CA THR A 150 -8.58 -14.16 -6.63
C THR A 150 -8.63 -15.70 -6.58
N PHE A 151 -7.45 -16.35 -6.59
CA PHE A 151 -7.38 -17.81 -6.51
C PHE A 151 -7.88 -18.35 -5.15
N ILE A 152 -7.55 -17.66 -4.06
CA ILE A 152 -8.00 -18.02 -2.72
C ILE A 152 -9.51 -17.78 -2.58
N ASN A 153 -10.05 -16.68 -3.13
CA ASN A 153 -11.49 -16.45 -3.18
C ASN A 153 -12.21 -17.59 -3.92
N TYR A 154 -11.69 -18.02 -5.09
CA TYR A 154 -12.19 -19.18 -5.81
C TYR A 154 -12.28 -20.42 -4.90
N PHE A 155 -11.20 -20.76 -4.21
CA PHE A 155 -11.18 -21.93 -3.33
C PHE A 155 -12.10 -21.77 -2.12
N ALA A 156 -12.17 -20.57 -1.52
CA ALA A 156 -13.09 -20.26 -0.44
C ALA A 156 -14.56 -20.46 -0.87
N GLN A 157 -14.92 -20.07 -2.10
CA GLN A 157 -16.26 -20.31 -2.66
C GLN A 157 -16.58 -21.81 -2.78
N VAL A 158 -15.60 -22.63 -3.16
CA VAL A 158 -15.76 -24.09 -3.19
C VAL A 158 -16.08 -24.63 -1.79
N VAL A 159 -15.32 -24.18 -0.78
CA VAL A 159 -15.49 -24.65 0.61
C VAL A 159 -16.86 -24.28 1.15
N ILE A 160 -17.31 -23.03 0.99
CA ILE A 160 -18.59 -22.58 1.54
C ILE A 160 -19.80 -23.15 0.78
N ASN A 161 -19.72 -23.29 -0.55
CA ASN A 161 -20.86 -23.72 -1.36
C ASN A 161 -21.03 -25.25 -1.38
N PHE A 162 -19.96 -26.03 -1.18
CA PHE A 162 -20.02 -27.49 -1.30
C PHE A 162 -19.44 -28.26 -0.11
N GLY A 163 -18.75 -27.61 0.84
CA GLY A 163 -18.12 -28.32 1.95
C GLY A 163 -19.09 -29.16 2.78
N GLN A 164 -20.34 -28.73 2.94
CA GLN A 164 -21.36 -29.46 3.67
C GLN A 164 -21.81 -30.75 2.96
N PHE A 165 -22.01 -30.72 1.64
CA PHE A 165 -22.71 -31.78 0.90
C PHE A 165 -21.80 -32.58 -0.05
N ASN A 166 -20.65 -32.03 -0.42
CA ASN A 166 -19.68 -32.63 -1.33
C ASN A 166 -18.23 -32.24 -0.96
N PRO A 167 -17.72 -32.68 0.21
CA PRO A 167 -16.36 -32.37 0.65
C PRO A 167 -15.28 -33.00 -0.25
N GLY A 168 -15.64 -33.97 -1.10
CA GLY A 168 -14.73 -34.60 -2.05
C GLY A 168 -14.19 -33.62 -3.09
N ILE A 169 -15.01 -32.66 -3.54
CA ILE A 169 -14.62 -31.67 -4.55
C ILE A 169 -13.48 -30.77 -4.06
N ALA A 170 -13.58 -30.26 -2.82
CA ALA A 170 -12.51 -29.44 -2.25
C ALA A 170 -11.18 -30.20 -2.18
N LYS A 171 -11.21 -31.49 -1.80
CA LYS A 171 -10.02 -32.36 -1.79
C LYS A 171 -9.47 -32.58 -3.19
N SER A 172 -10.32 -32.83 -4.19
CA SER A 172 -9.90 -32.99 -5.58
C SER A 172 -9.26 -31.71 -6.14
N ILE A 173 -9.75 -30.54 -5.76
CA ILE A 173 -9.15 -29.25 -6.14
C ILE A 173 -7.79 -29.06 -5.47
N ILE A 174 -7.66 -29.39 -4.18
CA ILE A 174 -6.35 -29.39 -3.48
C ILE A 174 -5.33 -30.26 -4.23
N GLU A 175 -5.72 -31.47 -4.66
CA GLU A 175 -4.82 -32.35 -5.41
C GLU A 175 -4.44 -31.77 -6.78
N LYS A 176 -5.36 -31.10 -7.49
CA LYS A 176 -5.03 -30.35 -8.72
C LYS A 176 -4.05 -29.21 -8.46
N ILE A 177 -4.23 -28.45 -7.39
CA ILE A 177 -3.32 -27.36 -6.99
C ILE A 177 -1.90 -27.91 -6.75
N LYS A 178 -1.79 -29.00 -5.99
CA LYS A 178 -0.50 -29.66 -5.73
C LYS A 178 0.18 -30.13 -7.02
N THR A 179 -0.60 -30.68 -7.96
CA THR A 179 -0.08 -31.07 -9.28
C THR A 179 0.47 -29.88 -10.05
N ILE A 180 -0.28 -28.76 -10.12
CA ILE A 180 0.18 -27.52 -10.79
C ILE A 180 1.51 -27.04 -10.18
N ILE A 181 1.59 -26.96 -8.85
CA ILE A 181 2.81 -26.49 -8.14
C ILE A 181 4.00 -27.43 -8.42
N LYS A 182 3.75 -28.74 -8.54
CA LYS A 182 4.79 -29.72 -8.83
C LYS A 182 5.28 -29.64 -10.28
N GLU A 183 4.39 -29.35 -11.23
CA GLU A 183 4.70 -29.29 -12.66
C GLU A 183 5.32 -27.95 -13.08
N ASP A 184 5.03 -26.87 -12.34
CA ASP A 184 5.53 -25.52 -12.61
C ASP A 184 6.17 -24.91 -11.35
N GLU A 185 7.50 -25.06 -11.22
CA GLU A 185 8.26 -24.57 -10.06
C GLU A 185 8.14 -23.04 -9.87
N PHE A 186 7.94 -22.31 -10.97
CA PHE A 186 7.80 -20.84 -10.98
C PHE A 186 6.34 -20.37 -10.85
N SER A 187 5.41 -21.30 -10.63
CA SER A 187 4.00 -20.98 -10.43
C SER A 187 3.80 -19.95 -9.33
N PHE A 188 2.93 -18.96 -9.56
CA PHE A 188 2.52 -18.02 -8.51
C PHE A 188 1.82 -18.73 -7.32
N LEU A 189 1.33 -19.96 -7.51
CA LEU A 189 0.75 -20.80 -6.47
C LEU A 189 1.80 -21.45 -5.55
N ASN A 190 3.09 -21.46 -5.94
CA ASN A 190 4.19 -21.89 -5.09
C ASN A 190 4.51 -20.82 -4.04
N HIS A 191 3.54 -20.58 -3.14
CA HIS A 191 3.55 -19.49 -2.19
C HIS A 191 3.11 -19.97 -0.79
N PRO A 192 3.77 -19.54 0.31
CA PRO A 192 3.45 -19.98 1.67
C PRO A 192 1.97 -19.84 2.06
N LEU A 193 1.32 -18.75 1.64
CA LEU A 193 -0.12 -18.56 1.88
C LEU A 193 -0.97 -19.68 1.26
N ILE A 194 -0.64 -20.12 0.04
CA ILE A 194 -1.37 -21.20 -0.64
C ILE A 194 -1.19 -22.50 0.12
N PHE A 195 0.01 -22.79 0.61
CA PHE A 195 0.27 -23.96 1.46
C PHE A 195 -0.58 -23.93 2.73
N SER A 196 -0.63 -22.80 3.44
CA SER A 196 -1.49 -22.64 4.62
C SER A 196 -2.99 -22.80 4.28
N VAL A 197 -3.43 -22.30 3.14
CA VAL A 197 -4.82 -22.42 2.69
C VAL A 197 -5.19 -23.88 2.38
N ILE A 198 -4.36 -24.62 1.65
CA ILE A 198 -4.67 -26.03 1.29
C ILE A 198 -4.49 -27.01 2.46
N GLU A 199 -3.74 -26.62 3.50
CA GLU A 199 -3.58 -27.38 4.75
C GLU A 199 -4.71 -27.13 5.76
N THR A 200 -5.63 -26.20 5.48
CA THR A 200 -6.77 -25.90 6.36
C THR A 200 -7.65 -27.15 6.57
N ASP A 201 -8.03 -27.40 7.83
CA ASP A 201 -8.98 -28.47 8.15
C ASP A 201 -10.36 -28.15 7.58
N LEU A 202 -10.83 -29.01 6.68
CA LEU A 202 -12.12 -28.86 5.98
C LEU A 202 -13.27 -29.62 6.64
N THR A 203 -13.07 -30.18 7.85
CA THR A 203 -14.10 -30.95 8.56
C THR A 203 -15.34 -30.10 8.87
N ASP A 204 -15.13 -28.86 9.32
CA ASP A 204 -16.19 -27.86 9.48
C ASP A 204 -16.01 -26.79 8.40
N TYR A 205 -16.88 -26.80 7.40
CA TYR A 205 -16.76 -25.94 6.22
C TYR A 205 -16.93 -24.44 6.53
N GLU A 206 -17.68 -24.07 7.57
CA GLU A 206 -17.87 -22.66 7.95
C GLU A 206 -16.65 -22.11 8.69
N ILE A 207 -16.08 -22.94 9.58
CA ILE A 207 -14.81 -22.63 10.25
C ILE A 207 -13.68 -22.58 9.23
N ALA A 208 -13.61 -23.55 8.31
CA ALA A 208 -12.62 -23.57 7.23
C ALA A 208 -12.71 -22.33 6.35
N TYR A 209 -13.92 -21.98 5.89
CA TYR A 209 -14.14 -20.76 5.08
C TYR A 209 -13.72 -19.49 5.83
N SER A 210 -14.08 -19.37 7.12
CA SER A 210 -13.67 -18.25 7.95
C SER A 210 -12.16 -18.19 8.12
N HIS A 211 -11.50 -19.33 8.33
CA HIS A 211 -10.05 -19.41 8.49
C HIS A 211 -9.30 -19.04 7.20
N ILE A 212 -9.73 -19.55 6.05
CA ILE A 212 -9.14 -19.22 4.74
C ILE A 212 -9.20 -17.70 4.48
N ASN A 213 -10.35 -17.08 4.76
CA ASN A 213 -10.49 -15.63 4.61
C ASN A 213 -9.63 -14.85 5.61
N LEU A 214 -9.48 -15.34 6.84
CA LEU A 214 -8.58 -14.74 7.83
C LEU A 214 -7.11 -14.81 7.39
N LEU A 215 -6.67 -15.93 6.81
CA LEU A 215 -5.33 -16.07 6.24
C LEU A 215 -5.11 -15.04 5.12
N LEU A 216 -6.10 -14.88 4.22
CA LEU A 216 -6.03 -13.91 3.14
C LEU A 216 -6.02 -12.46 3.65
N ASP A 217 -6.91 -12.12 4.59
CA ASP A 217 -6.96 -10.80 5.18
C ASP A 217 -5.64 -10.45 5.90
N THR A 218 -5.09 -11.39 6.65
CA THR A 218 -3.79 -11.23 7.33
C THR A 218 -2.67 -10.97 6.33
N TYR A 219 -2.62 -11.75 5.25
CA TYR A 219 -1.63 -11.56 4.18
C TYR A 219 -1.77 -10.20 3.48
N LEU A 220 -3.01 -9.77 3.25
CA LEU A 220 -3.31 -8.48 2.61
C LEU A 220 -3.30 -7.30 3.58
N ASN A 221 -2.97 -7.54 4.86
CA ASN A 221 -2.99 -6.53 5.93
C ASN A 221 -4.37 -5.85 6.10
N ARG A 222 -5.45 -6.57 5.77
CA ARG A 222 -6.83 -6.12 5.97
C ARG A 222 -7.17 -6.31 7.45
N ALA A 223 -7.73 -5.29 8.09
CA ALA A 223 -7.88 -5.20 9.54
C ALA A 223 -6.58 -5.20 10.37
N ILE A 224 -5.45 -4.75 9.81
CA ILE A 224 -4.49 -4.09 10.70
C ILE A 224 -5.20 -2.83 11.21
N HIS A 225 -5.87 -2.97 12.36
CA HIS A 225 -6.14 -1.83 13.23
C HIS A 225 -4.85 -1.06 13.33
N SER A 226 -4.92 0.26 13.21
CA SER A 226 -3.78 1.15 13.46
C SER A 226 -3.04 0.59 14.67
N PRO A 227 -1.76 0.20 14.53
CA PRO A 227 -1.00 -0.32 15.67
C PRO A 227 -1.24 0.63 16.83
N GLN A 228 -1.46 0.07 18.03
CA GLN A 228 -1.86 0.86 19.20
C GLN A 228 -1.02 2.14 19.26
N THR A 229 -1.66 3.29 19.03
CA THR A 229 -0.95 4.56 18.93
C THR A 229 -0.22 4.80 20.24
N GLU A 230 1.10 4.76 20.18
CA GLU A 230 1.94 5.19 21.30
C GLU A 230 2.14 6.70 21.21
N TYR A 231 1.88 7.40 22.32
CA TYR A 231 2.02 8.84 22.44
C TYR A 231 3.34 9.21 23.11
N GLY A 232 3.81 10.43 22.87
CA GLY A 232 5.08 10.94 23.37
C GLY A 232 6.26 10.60 22.46
N LEU A 233 7.46 10.98 22.87
CA LEU A 233 8.68 10.72 22.11
C LEU A 233 9.04 9.23 22.18
N LEU A 234 8.94 8.55 21.04
CA LEU A 234 9.30 7.14 20.91
C LEU A 234 10.73 7.01 20.41
N LYS A 235 11.60 6.48 21.25
CA LYS A 235 13.02 6.28 20.93
C LYS A 235 13.49 4.93 21.43
N GLU A 236 14.25 4.24 20.61
CA GLU A 236 14.88 2.99 21.01
C GLU A 236 16.01 3.26 22.02
N ALA A 237 16.01 2.50 23.11
CA ALA A 237 17.00 2.58 24.18
C ALA A 237 17.36 1.16 24.66
N ASP A 238 18.55 1.02 25.23
CA ASP A 238 19.04 -0.19 25.91
C ASP A 238 19.00 -1.48 25.05
N SER A 239 19.03 -1.35 23.74
CA SER A 239 19.08 -2.48 22.81
C SER A 239 20.51 -2.78 22.36
N ALA A 240 20.73 -4.00 21.86
CA ALA A 240 22.00 -4.35 21.22
C ALA A 240 22.32 -3.43 20.03
N TYR A 241 21.30 -2.93 19.32
CA TYR A 241 21.48 -2.01 18.22
C TYR A 241 21.83 -0.60 18.70
N SER A 242 21.17 -0.07 19.73
CA SER A 242 21.44 1.27 20.25
C SER A 242 22.86 1.39 20.80
N ILE A 243 23.37 0.31 21.41
CA ILE A 243 24.78 0.22 21.83
C ILE A 243 25.71 0.28 20.63
N SER A 244 25.48 -0.54 19.58
CA SER A 244 26.30 -0.48 18.36
C SER A 244 26.22 0.88 17.66
N LEU A 245 25.05 1.52 17.67
CA LEU A 245 24.86 2.84 17.07
C LEU A 245 25.65 3.92 17.79
N ALA A 246 25.81 3.85 19.11
CA ALA A 246 26.58 4.83 19.88
C ALA A 246 28.05 4.89 19.43
N GLU A 247 28.60 3.77 18.96
CA GLU A 247 30.02 3.61 18.60
C GLU A 247 30.36 4.03 17.16
N VAL A 248 29.38 4.15 16.27
CA VAL A 248 29.62 4.50 14.85
C VAL A 248 29.62 6.01 14.60
N ASN A 249 30.24 6.45 13.51
CA ASN A 249 30.22 7.86 13.09
C ASN A 249 28.82 8.32 12.63
N LYS A 250 28.60 9.63 12.57
CA LYS A 250 27.37 10.27 12.10
C LYS A 250 27.27 10.28 10.58
N GLU A 251 27.27 9.11 9.95
CA GLU A 251 27.26 8.92 8.50
C GLU A 251 26.28 7.81 8.14
N PHE A 252 25.48 8.00 7.08
CA PHE A 252 24.45 7.05 6.67
C PHE A 252 25.04 5.65 6.46
N ASP A 253 26.16 5.55 5.75
CA ASP A 253 26.79 4.26 5.43
C ASP A 253 27.34 3.56 6.68
N ALA A 254 27.88 4.32 7.65
CA ALA A 254 28.36 3.78 8.91
C ALA A 254 27.21 3.23 9.78
N ILE A 255 26.10 3.95 9.85
CA ILE A 255 24.89 3.52 10.56
C ILE A 255 24.27 2.29 9.87
N ARG A 256 24.15 2.34 8.55
CA ARG A 256 23.64 1.22 7.74
C ARG A 256 24.49 -0.04 7.91
N ALA A 257 25.82 0.09 8.06
CA ALA A 257 26.72 -1.06 8.21
C ALA A 257 26.36 -1.95 9.41
N ILE A 258 25.79 -1.39 10.48
CA ILE A 258 25.28 -2.16 11.62
C ILE A 258 24.19 -3.14 11.16
N SER A 259 23.19 -2.62 10.46
CA SER A 259 22.07 -3.42 9.93
C SER A 259 22.54 -4.46 8.92
N VAL A 260 23.54 -4.13 8.08
CA VAL A 260 24.16 -5.07 7.15
C VAL A 260 24.81 -6.23 7.92
N ALA A 261 25.63 -5.93 8.92
CA ALA A 261 26.30 -6.96 9.72
C ALA A 261 25.29 -7.88 10.43
N LYS A 262 24.26 -7.30 11.06
CA LYS A 262 23.21 -8.05 11.76
C LYS A 262 22.36 -8.91 10.82
N HIS A 263 22.04 -8.40 9.63
CA HIS A 263 21.31 -9.18 8.61
C HIS A 263 22.15 -10.36 8.10
N LEU A 264 23.42 -10.15 7.79
CA LEU A 264 24.29 -11.21 7.24
C LEU A 264 24.58 -12.32 8.27
N SER A 265 24.57 -11.99 9.56
CA SER A 265 24.71 -12.96 10.65
C SER A 265 23.42 -13.70 11.01
N ASN A 266 22.27 -13.32 10.43
CA ASN A 266 21.00 -13.98 10.72
C ASN A 266 20.90 -15.31 9.93
N PRO A 267 20.72 -16.47 10.61
CA PRO A 267 20.57 -17.76 9.93
C PRO A 267 19.31 -17.85 9.05
N ASN A 268 18.28 -17.01 9.31
CA ASN A 268 17.02 -16.96 8.56
C ASN A 268 16.95 -15.77 7.60
N LYS A 269 18.09 -15.21 7.16
CA LYS A 269 18.16 -14.00 6.33
C LYS A 269 17.39 -14.11 5.01
N GLU A 270 17.36 -15.28 4.38
CA GLU A 270 16.60 -15.51 3.15
C GLU A 270 15.08 -15.42 3.39
N GLN A 271 14.60 -15.92 4.54
CA GLN A 271 13.19 -15.82 4.93
C GLN A 271 12.80 -14.37 5.24
N ALA A 272 13.64 -13.63 5.96
CA ALA A 272 13.44 -12.21 6.24
C ALA A 272 13.40 -11.38 4.93
N PHE A 273 14.31 -11.67 4.00
CA PHE A 273 14.35 -11.00 2.69
C PHE A 273 13.13 -11.31 1.83
N ARG A 274 12.68 -12.57 1.78
CA ARG A 274 11.44 -12.96 1.07
C ARG A 274 10.20 -12.28 1.67
N SER A 275 10.13 -12.21 3.01
CA SER A 275 9.03 -11.54 3.70
C SER A 275 8.97 -10.04 3.39
N LEU A 276 10.12 -9.42 3.11
CA LEU A 276 10.24 -8.02 2.71
C LEU A 276 9.82 -7.77 1.25
N ILE A 277 10.16 -8.70 0.33
CA ILE A 277 9.75 -8.62 -1.09
C ILE A 277 8.24 -8.74 -1.27
N ASN A 278 7.56 -9.45 -0.35
CA ASN A 278 6.11 -9.67 -0.43
C ASN A 278 5.27 -8.41 -0.10
N GLY A 279 5.90 -7.31 0.35
CA GLY A 279 5.41 -5.93 0.24
C GLY A 279 4.19 -5.52 1.09
N THR A 280 4.28 -4.35 1.73
CA THR A 280 3.25 -3.60 2.49
C THR A 280 3.02 -3.90 3.97
N LYS A 281 3.70 -4.89 4.56
CA LYS A 281 3.57 -5.15 6.01
C LYS A 281 4.23 -4.04 6.83
N ILE A 282 3.51 -3.50 7.83
CA ILE A 282 4.09 -2.69 8.90
C ILE A 282 5.19 -3.52 9.57
N ILE A 283 6.43 -3.01 9.60
CA ILE A 283 7.57 -3.78 10.12
C ILE A 283 7.47 -3.88 11.63
N ASP A 284 7.11 -5.04 12.15
CA ASP A 284 7.00 -5.38 13.57
C ASP A 284 8.14 -6.27 14.08
N ASP A 285 9.03 -6.70 13.18
CA ASP A 285 10.14 -7.60 13.46
C ASP A 285 11.50 -6.91 13.19
N GLU A 286 12.41 -7.03 14.15
CA GLU A 286 13.73 -6.36 14.08
C GLU A 286 14.60 -6.91 12.93
N SER A 287 14.50 -8.19 12.61
CA SER A 287 15.25 -8.79 11.51
C SER A 287 14.83 -8.22 10.15
N LEU A 288 13.57 -7.82 10.01
CA LEU A 288 13.06 -7.15 8.82
C LEU A 288 13.60 -5.72 8.71
N LEU A 289 13.78 -5.00 9.84
CA LEU A 289 14.47 -3.70 9.82
C LEU A 289 15.89 -3.82 9.25
N TYR A 290 16.63 -4.86 9.67
CA TYR A 290 17.98 -5.13 9.17
C TYR A 290 17.99 -5.49 7.69
N ALA A 291 17.09 -6.39 7.27
CA ALA A 291 16.95 -6.78 5.87
C ALA A 291 16.62 -5.58 4.98
N TYR A 292 15.74 -4.68 5.43
CA TYR A 292 15.34 -3.48 4.71
C TYR A 292 16.52 -2.53 4.47
N MET A 293 17.25 -2.17 5.52
CA MET A 293 18.40 -1.27 5.40
C MET A 293 19.53 -1.88 4.56
N HIS A 294 19.73 -3.20 4.66
CA HIS A 294 20.68 -3.92 3.80
C HIS A 294 20.30 -3.82 2.32
N ALA A 295 19.06 -4.20 1.97
CA ALA A 295 18.60 -4.36 0.59
C ALA A 295 18.25 -3.04 -0.11
N LEU A 296 17.49 -2.16 0.57
CA LEU A 296 16.88 -0.97 -0.04
C LEU A 296 17.58 0.32 0.36
N GLY A 297 18.31 0.34 1.49
CA GLY A 297 19.02 1.52 1.99
C GLY A 297 19.86 2.26 0.94
N PRO A 298 20.70 1.59 0.13
CA PRO A 298 21.52 2.25 -0.89
C PRO A 298 20.68 2.98 -1.95
N MET A 299 19.58 2.37 -2.40
CA MET A 299 18.70 2.95 -3.40
C MET A 299 17.98 4.18 -2.85
N HIS A 300 17.45 4.10 -1.64
CA HIS A 300 16.80 5.23 -0.97
C HIS A 300 17.78 6.39 -0.80
N SER A 301 18.97 6.12 -0.28
CA SER A 301 20.02 7.14 -0.10
C SER A 301 20.41 7.81 -1.42
N ALA A 302 20.58 7.04 -2.50
CA ALA A 302 20.87 7.60 -3.82
C ALA A 302 19.73 8.48 -4.35
N LYS A 303 18.47 8.07 -4.18
CA LYS A 303 17.30 8.87 -4.61
C LYS A 303 17.23 10.19 -3.85
N LEU A 304 17.36 10.15 -2.53
CA LEU A 304 17.34 11.32 -1.66
C LEU A 304 18.49 12.29 -1.99
N THR A 305 19.72 11.78 -2.03
CA THR A 305 20.91 12.58 -2.34
C THR A 305 20.82 13.23 -3.71
N SER A 306 20.18 12.57 -4.68
CA SER A 306 19.97 13.15 -6.01
C SER A 306 18.92 14.26 -6.07
N ALA A 307 18.06 14.38 -5.05
CA ALA A 307 17.01 15.40 -4.96
C ALA A 307 17.50 16.68 -4.27
N PHE A 308 18.43 16.58 -3.33
CA PHE A 308 18.91 17.72 -2.54
C PHE A 308 19.54 18.87 -3.35
N PRO A 309 20.25 18.66 -4.48
CA PRO A 309 20.77 19.75 -5.29
C PRO A 309 19.71 20.71 -5.86
N PHE A 310 18.44 20.30 -5.90
CA PHE A 310 17.34 21.15 -6.34
C PHE A 310 16.79 22.06 -5.23
N LEU A 311 17.25 21.88 -3.99
CA LEU A 311 16.97 22.80 -2.88
C LEU A 311 18.08 23.84 -2.78
N ASP A 312 17.73 25.11 -2.91
CA ASP A 312 18.65 26.20 -2.58
C ASP A 312 18.70 26.41 -1.07
N PHE A 313 19.56 25.64 -0.39
CA PHE A 313 19.71 25.72 1.05
C PHE A 313 20.14 27.11 1.55
N SER A 314 20.70 27.96 0.69
CA SER A 314 21.10 29.32 1.05
C SER A 314 19.90 30.22 1.36
N THR A 315 18.70 29.84 0.89
CA THR A 315 17.44 30.57 1.13
C THR A 315 16.85 30.33 2.52
N PHE A 316 17.28 29.27 3.22
CA PHE A 316 16.82 28.95 4.57
C PHE A 316 17.51 29.85 5.62
N LYS A 317 17.02 31.09 5.76
CA LYS A 317 17.51 32.03 6.78
C LYS A 317 16.86 31.86 8.14
N GLU A 318 15.67 31.27 8.16
CA GLU A 318 14.85 31.04 9.36
C GLU A 318 15.01 29.58 9.84
N SER A 319 14.38 29.27 10.97
CA SER A 319 14.32 27.89 11.46
C SER A 319 13.45 27.03 10.55
N VAL A 320 13.91 25.81 10.26
CA VAL A 320 13.23 24.89 9.34
C VAL A 320 12.68 23.69 10.11
N GLY A 321 11.39 23.41 9.93
CA GLY A 321 10.78 22.16 10.34
C GLY A 321 11.00 21.07 9.29
N ILE A 322 11.36 19.86 9.70
CA ILE A 322 11.43 18.69 8.82
C ILE A 322 10.29 17.75 9.18
N VAL A 323 9.60 17.23 8.17
CA VAL A 323 8.55 16.23 8.35
C VAL A 323 8.84 15.03 7.45
N ASP A 324 9.07 13.87 8.04
CA ASP A 324 9.38 12.63 7.34
C ASP A 324 8.15 11.71 7.39
N TRP A 325 7.45 11.59 6.26
CA TRP A 325 6.17 10.91 6.15
C TRP A 325 6.35 9.44 5.78
N GLY A 326 5.85 8.53 6.61
CA GLY A 326 6.11 7.10 6.46
C GLY A 326 7.60 6.83 6.61
N CYS A 327 8.21 7.36 7.68
CA CYS A 327 9.65 7.49 7.77
C CYS A 327 10.37 6.13 7.88
N GLY A 328 9.67 5.04 8.19
CA GLY A 328 10.26 3.73 8.45
C GLY A 328 11.33 3.87 9.54
N GLN A 329 12.58 3.55 9.20
CA GLN A 329 13.74 3.68 10.09
C GLN A 329 14.41 5.07 10.03
N GLY A 330 13.73 6.09 9.51
CA GLY A 330 14.25 7.45 9.42
C GLY A 330 15.31 7.64 8.35
N THR A 331 15.31 6.83 7.28
CA THR A 331 16.29 6.93 6.18
C THR A 331 16.24 8.30 5.51
N GLY A 332 15.04 8.85 5.29
CA GLY A 332 14.84 10.19 4.74
C GLY A 332 15.58 11.25 5.55
N SER A 333 15.22 11.36 6.82
CA SER A 333 15.81 12.28 7.78
C SER A 333 17.31 12.07 7.94
N MET A 334 17.76 10.82 8.12
CA MET A 334 19.18 10.49 8.30
C MET A 334 20.05 10.92 7.11
N VAL A 335 19.61 10.64 5.88
CA VAL A 335 20.36 11.00 4.66
C VAL A 335 20.37 12.53 4.45
N LEU A 336 19.28 13.23 4.77
CA LEU A 336 19.24 14.69 4.74
C LEU A 336 20.22 15.31 5.77
N LEU A 337 20.21 14.80 7.01
CA LEU A 337 21.09 15.28 8.07
C LEU A 337 22.56 15.02 7.78
N ASP A 338 22.88 13.84 7.23
CA ASP A 338 24.21 13.49 6.74
C ASP A 338 24.66 14.42 5.61
N HIS A 339 23.78 14.74 4.67
CA HIS A 339 24.06 15.69 3.59
C HIS A 339 24.37 17.10 4.13
N ILE A 340 23.53 17.61 5.04
CA ILE A 340 23.70 18.93 5.66
C ILE A 340 25.04 18.99 6.40
N LEU A 341 25.33 17.97 7.21
CA LEU A 341 26.55 17.90 8.01
C LEU A 341 27.80 17.80 7.14
N SER A 342 27.83 16.87 6.18
CA SER A 342 28.99 16.62 5.30
C SER A 342 29.29 17.80 4.37
N LYS A 343 28.28 18.60 4.01
CA LYS A 343 28.44 19.80 3.17
C LYS A 343 28.62 21.09 3.98
N GLY A 344 28.54 21.04 5.31
CA GLY A 344 28.63 22.23 6.17
C GLY A 344 27.51 23.24 5.90
N ILE A 345 26.31 22.76 5.53
CA ILE A 345 25.17 23.63 5.24
C ILE A 345 24.66 24.21 6.58
N PRO A 346 24.61 25.54 6.76
CA PRO A 346 24.21 26.15 8.01
C PRO A 346 22.68 26.19 8.16
N LEU A 347 22.03 25.02 8.23
CA LEU A 347 20.59 24.90 8.39
C LEU A 347 20.21 24.89 9.88
N ASN A 348 19.38 25.84 10.31
CA ASN A 348 18.83 25.83 11.66
C ASN A 348 17.57 24.96 11.71
N ILE A 349 17.73 23.70 12.11
CA ILE A 349 16.60 22.75 12.21
C ILE A 349 15.83 23.03 13.51
N GLU A 350 14.59 23.45 13.39
CA GLU A 350 13.73 23.70 14.56
C GLU A 350 13.25 22.40 15.19
N SER A 351 12.73 21.51 14.36
CA SER A 351 12.14 20.24 14.77
C SER A 351 12.17 19.23 13.63
N ILE A 352 12.27 17.95 13.96
CA ILE A 352 12.05 16.84 13.02
C ILE A 352 10.84 16.04 13.52
N THR A 353 9.79 16.00 12.71
CA THR A 353 8.59 15.20 12.94
C THR A 353 8.68 13.92 12.13
N LEU A 354 8.70 12.78 12.81
CA LEU A 354 8.78 11.44 12.24
C LEU A 354 7.39 10.79 12.31
N VAL A 355 6.81 10.46 11.17
CA VAL A 355 5.48 9.86 11.07
C VAL A 355 5.60 8.43 10.58
N GLU A 356 5.22 7.45 11.41
CA GLU A 356 5.32 6.04 11.05
C GLU A 356 4.39 5.17 11.93
N PRO A 357 3.54 4.30 11.34
CA PRO A 357 2.70 3.39 12.11
C PRO A 357 3.49 2.30 12.86
N SER A 358 4.63 1.82 12.35
CA SER A 358 5.45 0.87 13.11
C SER A 358 6.12 1.55 14.30
N THR A 359 5.71 1.19 15.52
CA THR A 359 6.37 1.62 16.75
C THR A 359 7.86 1.23 16.76
N LEU A 360 8.19 0.02 16.29
CA LEU A 360 9.56 -0.48 16.26
C LEU A 360 10.43 0.34 15.29
N ALA A 361 9.94 0.59 14.07
CA ALA A 361 10.66 1.39 13.09
C ALA A 361 10.77 2.85 13.52
N LEU A 362 9.70 3.42 14.10
CA LEU A 362 9.67 4.80 14.59
C LEU A 362 10.65 5.03 15.75
N LYS A 363 10.74 4.10 16.71
CA LYS A 363 11.74 4.12 17.79
C LYS A 363 13.16 4.12 17.23
N ARG A 364 13.42 3.30 16.20
CA ARG A 364 14.71 3.24 15.47
C ARG A 364 14.98 4.53 14.68
N ALA A 365 13.98 5.11 14.03
CA ALA A 365 14.08 6.37 13.30
C ALA A 365 14.44 7.54 14.20
N SER A 366 13.77 7.65 15.35
CA SER A 366 14.09 8.66 16.35
C SER A 366 15.52 8.51 16.85
N LEU A 367 15.95 7.27 17.15
CA LEU A 367 17.31 6.98 17.57
C LEU A 367 18.35 7.36 16.49
N HIS A 368 18.07 7.12 15.20
CA HIS A 368 18.94 7.57 14.12
C HIS A 368 19.02 9.10 14.03
N ALA A 369 17.87 9.80 14.05
CA ALA A 369 17.84 11.27 13.95
C ALA A 369 18.54 11.93 15.13
N ASP A 370 18.34 11.40 16.34
CA ASP A 370 18.99 11.84 17.58
C ASP A 370 20.52 11.80 17.54
N LYS A 371 21.08 10.88 16.73
CA LYS A 371 22.53 10.84 16.53
C LYS A 371 23.05 12.13 15.89
N TYR A 372 22.24 12.83 15.10
CA TYR A 372 22.62 14.04 14.39
C TYR A 372 22.23 15.32 15.14
N ILE A 373 21.07 15.32 15.80
CA ILE A 373 20.47 16.52 16.40
C ILE A 373 20.05 16.30 17.86
N ASP A 374 19.81 17.39 18.59
CA ASP A 374 19.31 17.34 19.97
C ASP A 374 17.94 16.64 20.04
N THR A 375 17.81 15.67 20.95
CA THR A 375 16.58 14.90 21.22
C THR A 375 15.35 15.79 21.40
N THR A 376 15.51 16.97 22.01
CA THR A 376 14.42 17.91 22.30
C THR A 376 13.74 18.47 21.06
N ARG A 377 14.38 18.33 19.88
CA ARG A 377 13.84 18.74 18.58
C ARG A 377 13.09 17.61 17.87
N LEU A 378 13.02 16.41 18.44
CA LEU A 378 12.35 15.27 17.84
C LEU A 378 10.88 15.19 18.28
N VAL A 379 10.01 14.96 17.30
CA VAL A 379 8.59 14.67 17.50
C VAL A 379 8.28 13.37 16.76
N THR A 380 7.56 12.46 17.41
CA THR A 380 7.16 11.18 16.83
C THR A 380 5.65 11.06 16.81
N ILE A 381 5.09 10.66 15.67
CA ILE A 381 3.65 10.43 15.47
C ILE A 381 3.47 8.97 15.03
N ASN A 382 2.97 8.15 15.94
CA ASN A 382 2.78 6.72 15.71
C ASN A 382 1.39 6.40 15.17
N LYS A 383 1.14 6.76 13.91
CA LYS A 383 -0.16 6.60 13.24
C LYS A 383 0.02 6.25 11.77
N LEU A 384 -1.00 5.61 11.20
CA LEU A 384 -1.15 5.57 9.75
C LEU A 384 -1.41 6.97 9.23
N ILE A 385 -0.95 7.28 8.02
CA ILE A 385 -1.12 8.62 7.43
C ILE A 385 -2.58 9.07 7.41
N ASN A 386 -3.51 8.15 7.14
CA ASN A 386 -4.94 8.47 7.08
C ASN A 386 -5.60 8.71 8.45
N ASP A 387 -4.93 8.37 9.56
CA ASP A 387 -5.46 8.52 10.92
C ASP A 387 -4.95 9.79 11.61
N ILE A 388 -4.07 10.56 10.94
CA ILE A 388 -3.42 11.72 11.52
C ILE A 388 -4.37 12.90 11.55
N VAL A 389 -4.50 13.54 12.70
CA VAL A 389 -5.33 14.74 12.87
C VAL A 389 -4.46 15.98 13.03
N VAL A 390 -5.05 17.16 12.86
CA VAL A 390 -4.36 18.45 13.03
C VAL A 390 -3.69 18.56 14.40
N ASP A 391 -4.35 18.05 15.45
CA ASP A 391 -3.88 18.07 16.84
C ASP A 391 -2.63 17.20 17.10
N ASP A 392 -2.27 16.32 16.16
CA ASP A 392 -1.01 15.56 16.25
C ASP A 392 0.22 16.43 15.96
N PHE A 393 0.00 17.64 15.42
CA PHE A 393 1.02 18.61 15.14
C PHE A 393 0.86 19.84 16.02
N ASN A 394 1.88 20.70 16.00
CA ASN A 394 1.80 22.05 16.56
C ASN A 394 1.84 23.06 15.39
N PRO A 395 0.68 23.43 14.81
CA PRO A 395 0.63 24.28 13.62
C PRO A 395 1.27 25.63 13.88
N LYS A 396 2.23 25.99 13.03
CA LYS A 396 2.89 27.31 13.06
C LYS A 396 3.26 27.71 11.64
N GLU A 397 3.26 29.00 11.37
CA GLU A 397 3.79 29.53 10.12
C GLU A 397 5.32 29.42 10.13
N GLY A 398 5.90 28.98 9.02
CA GLY A 398 7.36 28.84 8.92
C GLY A 398 7.81 28.23 7.60
N ILE A 399 9.03 27.68 7.62
CA ILE A 399 9.60 26.93 6.49
C ILE A 399 9.64 25.45 6.83
N TYR A 400 9.10 24.62 5.93
CA TYR A 400 9.07 23.17 6.11
C TYR A 400 9.73 22.43 4.96
N ILE A 401 10.42 21.35 5.27
CA ILE A 401 10.88 20.34 4.31
C ILE A 401 10.12 19.05 4.59
N HIS A 402 9.29 18.64 3.64
CA HIS A 402 8.57 17.36 3.67
C HIS A 402 9.31 16.31 2.86
N LEU A 403 9.60 15.19 3.49
CA LEU A 403 10.21 14.02 2.87
C LEU A 403 9.13 12.96 2.65
N PHE A 404 8.96 12.54 1.40
CA PHE A 404 8.10 11.44 1.00
C PHE A 404 8.94 10.43 0.21
N SER A 405 9.43 9.38 0.86
CA SER A 405 10.31 8.38 0.22
C SER A 405 9.60 7.03 0.04
N ASN A 406 9.15 6.74 -1.18
CA ASN A 406 8.36 5.54 -1.55
C ASN A 406 7.09 5.36 -0.69
N ILE A 407 6.38 6.46 -0.46
CA ILE A 407 5.16 6.50 0.36
C ILE A 407 3.94 6.96 -0.45
N LEU A 408 4.08 7.96 -1.34
CA LEU A 408 2.94 8.48 -2.12
C LEU A 408 2.42 7.50 -3.19
N ASP A 409 3.24 6.53 -3.59
CA ASP A 409 2.87 5.45 -4.51
C ASP A 409 2.12 4.29 -3.82
N ILE A 410 1.92 4.35 -2.51
CA ILE A 410 1.08 3.42 -1.75
C ILE A 410 -0.40 3.78 -1.98
N GLU A 411 -1.15 2.85 -2.57
CA GLU A 411 -2.56 3.05 -2.96
C GLU A 411 -3.49 3.32 -1.77
N GLN A 412 -3.13 2.80 -0.61
CA GLN A 412 -3.89 2.92 0.64
C GLN A 412 -3.83 4.33 1.25
N ILE A 413 -2.91 5.20 0.81
CA ILE A 413 -2.80 6.55 1.35
C ILE A 413 -3.75 7.48 0.60
N SER A 414 -4.57 8.22 1.33
CA SER A 414 -5.44 9.24 0.76
C SER A 414 -4.65 10.53 0.47
N LEU A 415 -4.31 10.76 -0.80
CA LEU A 415 -3.61 11.99 -1.22
C LEU A 415 -4.43 13.24 -0.94
N LYS A 416 -5.76 13.18 -1.10
CA LYS A 416 -6.64 14.31 -0.77
C LYS A 416 -6.59 14.62 0.72
N PHE A 417 -6.77 13.60 1.57
CA PHE A 417 -6.70 13.78 3.01
C PHE A 417 -5.35 14.36 3.44
N LEU A 418 -4.26 13.76 2.95
CA LEU A 418 -2.90 14.19 3.27
C LEU A 418 -2.63 15.62 2.80
N THR A 419 -3.05 16.00 1.60
CA THR A 419 -2.85 17.37 1.09
C THR A 419 -3.72 18.39 1.85
N ASP A 420 -4.96 18.05 2.20
CA ASP A 420 -5.82 18.90 3.03
C ASP A 420 -5.27 19.07 4.46
N LEU A 421 -4.75 18.00 5.05
CA LEU A 421 -4.08 18.03 6.35
C LEU A 421 -2.83 18.92 6.30
N ILE A 422 -1.97 18.73 5.29
CA ILE A 422 -0.77 19.55 5.11
C ILE A 422 -1.13 21.03 4.98
N LYS A 423 -2.16 21.33 4.16
CA LYS A 423 -2.64 22.70 3.97
C LYS A 423 -3.19 23.34 5.24
N GLN A 424 -3.72 22.55 6.16
CA GLN A 424 -4.22 23.05 7.45
C GLN A 424 -3.08 23.27 8.45
N VAL A 425 -2.11 22.35 8.52
CA VAL A 425 -1.07 22.33 9.56
C VAL A 425 0.14 23.21 9.23
N PHE A 426 0.66 23.15 8.00
CA PHE A 426 1.97 23.70 7.66
C PHE A 426 1.85 25.00 6.86
N LYS A 427 1.57 26.11 7.55
CA LYS A 427 1.47 27.44 6.94
C LYS A 427 2.85 28.00 6.58
N GLY A 428 2.91 28.81 5.53
CA GLY A 428 4.16 29.42 5.07
C GLY A 428 4.77 28.69 3.87
N VAL A 429 6.10 28.55 3.83
CA VAL A 429 6.82 27.99 2.67
C VAL A 429 7.14 26.52 2.89
N ASN A 430 6.61 25.66 2.02
CA ASN A 430 6.73 24.22 2.15
C ASN A 430 7.48 23.67 0.95
N TYR A 431 8.61 23.00 1.20
CA TYR A 431 9.40 22.28 0.21
C TYR A 431 9.06 20.80 0.29
N PHE A 432 8.83 20.18 -0.86
CA PHE A 432 8.42 18.78 -0.97
C PHE A 432 9.47 18.02 -1.75
N ILE A 433 10.01 16.96 -1.16
CA ILE A 433 10.84 15.97 -1.84
C ILE A 433 10.03 14.67 -1.91
N CYS A 434 9.42 14.43 -3.07
CA CYS A 434 8.61 13.26 -3.33
C CYS A 434 9.37 12.30 -4.25
N LEU A 435 9.66 11.10 -3.73
CA LEU A 435 10.45 10.07 -4.39
C LEU A 435 9.67 8.76 -4.43
N GLY A 436 9.74 8.05 -5.54
CA GLY A 436 9.15 6.73 -5.72
C GLY A 436 9.97 5.86 -6.68
N PRO A 437 9.70 4.56 -6.78
CA PRO A 437 10.15 3.74 -7.90
C PRO A 437 9.32 4.07 -9.16
N TYR A 438 9.93 3.93 -10.34
CA TYR A 438 9.15 3.86 -11.58
C TYR A 438 8.66 2.41 -11.74
N GLN A 439 7.39 2.17 -11.42
CA GLN A 439 6.74 0.86 -11.57
C GLN A 439 5.79 0.89 -12.77
N ASN A 440 4.74 1.71 -12.70
CA ASN A 440 3.80 1.91 -13.79
C ASN A 440 3.31 3.37 -13.82
N ASP A 441 2.59 3.72 -14.89
CA ASP A 441 2.06 5.07 -15.08
C ASP A 441 1.07 5.47 -13.98
N ILE A 442 0.30 4.53 -13.42
CA ILE A 442 -0.68 4.80 -12.35
C ILE A 442 0.01 5.30 -11.08
N LYS A 443 1.09 4.64 -10.66
CA LYS A 443 1.85 5.04 -9.46
C LYS A 443 2.61 6.34 -9.67
N ARG A 444 3.11 6.59 -10.88
CA ARG A 444 3.66 7.90 -11.26
C ARG A 444 2.60 8.99 -11.15
N ASP A 445 1.41 8.75 -11.71
CA ASP A 445 0.29 9.70 -11.70
C ASP A 445 -0.11 10.12 -10.28
N ARG A 446 0.08 9.25 -9.27
CA ARG A 446 -0.16 9.61 -7.86
C ARG A 446 0.77 10.72 -7.36
N LEU A 447 2.07 10.66 -7.70
CA LEU A 447 3.03 11.71 -7.33
C LEU A 447 2.72 13.02 -8.08
N ASP A 448 2.30 12.92 -9.35
CA ASP A 448 1.84 14.07 -10.14
C ASP A 448 0.60 14.71 -9.50
N ALA A 449 -0.40 13.90 -9.14
CA ALA A 449 -1.62 14.36 -8.49
C ALA A 449 -1.34 15.03 -7.13
N PHE A 450 -0.43 14.49 -6.33
CA PHE A 450 -0.02 15.09 -5.06
C PHE A 450 0.61 16.47 -5.26
N MET A 451 1.52 16.62 -6.21
CA MET A 451 2.15 17.92 -6.53
C MET A 451 1.12 18.92 -7.06
N LEU A 452 0.25 18.49 -7.98
CA LEU A 452 -0.77 19.36 -8.59
C LEU A 452 -1.85 19.80 -7.59
N ALA A 453 -2.02 19.10 -6.47
CA ALA A 453 -2.91 19.53 -5.40
C ALA A 453 -2.51 20.89 -4.80
N PHE A 454 -1.28 21.37 -5.01
CA PHE A 454 -0.78 22.64 -4.48
C PHE A 454 -0.75 23.77 -5.53
N VAL A 455 -1.34 23.60 -6.72
CA VAL A 455 -1.37 24.65 -7.77
C VAL A 455 -1.94 25.97 -7.25
N ASP A 456 -3.04 25.91 -6.50
CA ASP A 456 -3.68 27.09 -5.90
C ASP A 456 -2.86 27.71 -4.74
N ASN A 457 -1.78 27.04 -4.31
CA ASN A 457 -0.87 27.45 -3.24
C ASN A 457 0.48 27.90 -3.82
N HIS A 458 0.48 28.59 -4.97
CA HIS A 458 1.69 29.12 -5.61
C HIS A 458 2.80 28.06 -5.82
N LEU A 459 2.41 26.91 -6.37
CA LEU A 459 3.32 25.83 -6.72
C LEU A 459 4.48 26.34 -7.60
N GLU A 460 5.70 26.08 -7.18
CA GLU A 460 6.91 26.25 -7.98
C GLU A 460 7.62 24.89 -8.11
N GLN A 461 7.69 24.38 -9.33
CA GLN A 461 8.39 23.15 -9.64
C GLN A 461 9.90 23.39 -9.66
N LEU A 462 10.64 22.58 -8.89
CA LEU A 462 12.10 22.63 -8.81
C LEU A 462 12.74 21.51 -9.62
N ALA A 463 12.15 20.31 -9.62
CA ALA A 463 12.59 19.19 -10.46
C ALA A 463 11.49 18.16 -10.71
N ILE A 464 11.49 17.60 -11.92
CA ILE A 464 10.65 16.46 -12.33
C ILE A 464 11.55 15.49 -13.08
N GLU A 465 11.72 14.28 -12.53
CA GLU A 465 12.49 13.23 -13.20
C GLU A 465 11.67 11.94 -13.20
N ASN A 466 11.77 11.20 -14.30
CA ASN A 466 11.19 9.87 -14.46
C ASN A 466 12.25 9.00 -15.14
N ASN A 467 12.84 8.09 -14.39
CA ASN A 467 13.89 7.20 -14.88
C ASN A 467 13.45 5.74 -14.71
N ARG A 468 13.31 5.05 -15.83
CA ARG A 468 13.12 3.60 -15.92
C ARG A 468 14.44 2.87 -15.63
N ALA A 469 14.38 1.55 -15.61
CA ALA A 469 15.58 0.74 -15.44
C ALA A 469 16.62 1.11 -16.50
N TYR A 470 17.88 1.16 -16.09
CA TYR A 470 19.03 1.55 -16.93
C TYR A 470 19.14 3.05 -17.30
N GLU A 471 18.17 3.89 -16.95
CA GLU A 471 18.21 5.33 -17.27
C GLU A 471 18.89 6.17 -16.18
N TRP A 472 18.94 5.68 -14.94
CA TRP A 472 19.59 6.34 -13.81
C TRP A 472 20.35 5.32 -12.97
N LEU A 473 21.67 5.54 -12.79
CA LEU A 473 22.58 4.55 -12.18
C LEU A 473 22.46 3.18 -12.85
N ALA A 474 22.78 3.14 -14.15
CA ALA A 474 22.48 2.03 -15.05
C ALA A 474 23.04 0.68 -14.57
N GLU A 475 24.20 0.70 -13.93
CA GLU A 475 24.87 -0.46 -13.34
C GLU A 475 24.08 -1.11 -12.19
N LYS A 476 23.19 -0.34 -11.54
CA LYS A 476 22.32 -0.81 -10.46
C LYS A 476 20.92 -1.19 -10.93
N LYS A 477 20.55 -0.83 -12.16
CA LYS A 477 19.20 -1.02 -12.74
C LYS A 477 18.08 -0.39 -11.89
N TRP A 478 18.40 0.62 -11.09
CA TRP A 478 17.43 1.28 -10.23
C TRP A 478 16.50 2.18 -11.04
N THR A 479 15.29 2.37 -10.52
CA THR A 479 14.29 3.27 -11.12
C THR A 479 13.96 4.40 -10.15
N ARG A 480 13.54 5.54 -10.69
CA ARG A 480 13.26 6.75 -9.90
C ARG A 480 12.15 7.57 -10.53
N VAL A 481 11.13 7.87 -9.75
CA VAL A 481 10.20 8.97 -9.99
C VAL A 481 10.52 10.04 -8.95
N MET A 482 10.70 11.28 -9.37
CA MET A 482 11.01 12.40 -8.48
C MET A 482 10.15 13.60 -8.83
N ARG A 483 9.54 14.19 -7.81
CA ARG A 483 8.91 15.52 -7.83
C ARG A 483 9.50 16.33 -6.69
N VAL A 484 10.29 17.34 -7.03
CA VAL A 484 10.76 18.34 -6.06
C VAL A 484 10.08 19.65 -6.38
N PHE A 485 9.40 20.23 -5.42
CA PHE A 485 8.66 21.48 -5.60
C PHE A 485 8.54 22.24 -4.29
N LYS A 486 8.16 23.51 -4.37
CA LYS A 486 7.75 24.29 -3.20
C LYS A 486 6.36 24.90 -3.41
N ALA A 487 5.64 25.11 -2.31
CA ALA A 487 4.34 25.77 -2.30
C ALA A 487 4.25 26.76 -1.12
N LYS A 488 3.48 27.82 -1.28
CA LYS A 488 3.16 28.79 -0.22
C LYS A 488 1.71 28.59 0.24
N ILE A 489 1.55 28.01 1.43
CA ILE A 489 0.29 27.50 2.00
C ILE A 489 -0.32 28.47 3.01
#